data_AF-A0A924PUS4-F1
#
_entry.id   AF-A0A924PUS4-F1
#
_cell.length_a   1.000
_cell.length_b   1.000
_cell.length_c   1.000
_cell.angle_alpha   90.00
_cell.angle_beta   90.00
_cell.angle_gamma   90.00
#
_symmetry.space_group_name_H-M   'P 1'
#
loop_
_entity.id
_entity.type
_entity.pdbx_description
1 polymer ?
#
loop_
_entity_poly.entity_id
_entity_poly.type
_entity_poly.pdbx_seq_one_letter_code
_entity_poly.pdbx_strand_id
1 'polypeptide(L)'
;MASYVPRSPCCYWFTGLPAAGKSTLANRVQELLLGHAVPSSVLDGDVLRTGLNSDLGFSATDRAQSVRRASEVARLMVEAELVTLVSLVSPYRADRLAARQRFAPGRFFEVYVKTDLQTCVTRDPKGLYRRAMTGDIPNLTGWNDPYEEPDSPDFVVETPATTVEVAAQRIVHHFLQGAPVRPVVHPSSQLT
;
A
#
# COMPACT_ATOMS: atom_id res chain seq x y z
N MET A 1 -26.64 1.92 18.78
CA MET A 1 -25.38 1.48 18.15
C MET A 1 -25.13 2.36 16.95
N ALA A 2 -23.97 3.01 16.84
CA ALA A 2 -23.67 3.84 15.68
C ALA A 2 -23.56 2.96 14.43
N SER A 3 -24.37 3.23 13.41
CA SER A 3 -24.25 2.60 12.10
C SER A 3 -23.12 3.27 11.32
N TYR A 4 -22.07 2.52 11.02
CA TYR A 4 -20.97 2.96 10.19
C TYR A 4 -21.24 2.58 8.73
N VAL A 5 -20.95 3.48 7.80
CA VAL A 5 -20.91 3.15 6.37
C VAL A 5 -19.45 2.93 5.99
N PRO A 6 -19.12 1.85 5.23
CA PRO A 6 -17.77 1.64 4.72
C PRO A 6 -17.25 2.90 4.04
N ARG A 7 -15.95 3.14 4.14
CA ARG A 7 -15.32 4.23 3.40
C ARG A 7 -15.59 4.02 1.91
N SER A 8 -15.74 5.13 1.20
CA SER A 8 -15.68 5.10 -0.26
C SER A 8 -14.32 4.48 -0.68
N PRO A 9 -14.23 3.75 -1.80
CA PRO A 9 -13.03 2.99 -2.22
C PRO A 9 -11.72 3.79 -2.10
N CYS A 10 -10.60 3.18 -1.74
CA CYS A 10 -9.38 3.95 -1.51
C CYS A 10 -8.13 3.14 -1.86
N CYS A 11 -7.00 3.82 -1.94
CA CYS A 11 -5.71 3.20 -2.12
C CYS A 11 -5.03 3.00 -0.76
N TYR A 12 -4.70 1.75 -0.41
CA TYR A 12 -3.73 1.45 0.63
C TYR A 12 -2.36 1.20 -0.02
N TRP A 13 -1.40 2.06 0.27
CA TRP A 13 -0.07 2.06 -0.34
C TRP A 13 0.96 1.50 0.64
N PHE A 14 1.35 0.24 0.44
CA PHE A 14 2.33 -0.46 1.27
C PHE A 14 3.75 -0.10 0.81
N THR A 15 4.54 0.47 1.71
CA THR A 15 5.96 0.80 1.53
C THR A 15 6.82 0.15 2.62
N GLY A 16 8.10 -0.08 2.33
CA GLY A 16 9.03 -0.77 3.23
C GLY A 16 10.15 -1.46 2.46
N LEU A 17 11.17 -1.91 3.19
CA LEU A 17 12.33 -2.62 2.62
C LEU A 17 11.92 -3.87 1.79
N PRO A 18 12.72 -4.28 0.79
CA PRO A 18 12.61 -5.62 0.23
C PRO A 18 12.56 -6.68 1.34
N ALA A 19 11.71 -7.70 1.20
CA ALA A 19 11.46 -8.73 2.23
C ALA A 19 10.81 -8.27 3.56
N ALA A 20 10.32 -7.03 3.66
CA ALA A 20 9.60 -6.54 4.86
C ALA A 20 8.24 -7.26 5.10
N GLY A 21 7.64 -7.85 4.06
CA GLY A 21 6.33 -8.53 4.15
C GLY A 21 5.16 -7.78 3.52
N LYS A 22 5.41 -6.73 2.73
CA LYS A 22 4.39 -5.92 2.04
C LYS A 22 3.38 -6.74 1.24
N SER A 23 3.84 -7.60 0.32
CA SER A 23 2.96 -8.40 -0.53
C SER A 23 2.12 -9.39 0.28
N THR A 24 2.72 -9.99 1.32
CA THR A 24 2.00 -10.88 2.25
C THR A 24 0.88 -10.15 2.97
N LEU A 25 1.15 -8.94 3.47
CA LEU A 25 0.15 -8.12 4.14
C LEU A 25 -0.94 -7.63 3.17
N ALA A 26 -0.56 -7.14 2.00
CA ALA A 26 -1.50 -6.66 0.98
C ALA A 26 -2.45 -7.78 0.53
N ASN A 27 -1.94 -8.98 0.26
CA ASN A 27 -2.77 -10.13 -0.11
C ASN A 27 -3.71 -10.52 1.04
N ARG A 28 -3.24 -10.52 2.29
CA ARG A 28 -4.12 -10.83 3.43
C ARG A 28 -5.22 -9.79 3.61
N VAL A 29 -4.91 -8.51 3.43
CA VAL A 29 -5.91 -7.44 3.43
C VAL A 29 -6.94 -7.67 2.30
N GLN A 30 -6.49 -8.04 1.11
CA GLN A 30 -7.38 -8.35 -0.02
C GLN A 30 -8.34 -9.50 0.32
N GLU A 31 -7.82 -10.61 0.83
CA GLU A 31 -8.64 -11.76 1.23
C GLU A 31 -9.73 -11.37 2.23
N LEU A 32 -9.38 -10.58 3.25
CA LEU A 32 -10.34 -10.10 4.24
C LEU A 32 -11.39 -9.16 3.62
N LEU A 33 -10.99 -8.22 2.76
CA LEU A 33 -11.91 -7.33 2.05
C LEU A 33 -12.89 -8.10 1.16
N LEU A 34 -12.38 -9.08 0.38
CA LEU A 34 -13.22 -9.95 -0.44
C LEU A 34 -14.20 -10.77 0.41
N GLY A 35 -13.77 -11.23 1.60
CA GLY A 35 -14.65 -11.88 2.58
C GLY A 35 -15.79 -10.98 3.10
N HIS A 36 -15.61 -9.66 3.04
CA HIS A 36 -16.65 -8.66 3.32
C HIS A 36 -17.42 -8.20 2.07
N ALA A 37 -17.29 -8.91 0.95
CA ALA A 37 -17.86 -8.54 -0.35
C ALA A 37 -17.42 -7.15 -0.85
N VAL A 38 -16.22 -6.69 -0.46
CA VAL A 38 -15.63 -5.44 -0.92
C VAL A 38 -14.73 -5.72 -2.13
N PRO A 39 -15.08 -5.21 -3.33
CA PRO A 39 -14.24 -5.34 -4.52
C PRO A 39 -12.87 -4.71 -4.28
N SER A 40 -11.81 -5.51 -4.48
CA SER A 40 -10.44 -5.06 -4.21
C SER A 40 -9.42 -5.74 -5.13
N SER A 41 -8.32 -5.05 -5.38
CA SER A 41 -7.26 -5.54 -6.26
C SER A 41 -5.87 -5.11 -5.77
N VAL A 42 -4.89 -5.99 -5.98
CA VAL A 42 -3.50 -5.78 -5.59
C VAL A 42 -2.65 -5.39 -6.80
N LEU A 43 -1.91 -4.29 -6.68
CA LEU A 43 -0.86 -3.88 -7.61
C LEU A 43 0.50 -4.17 -6.98
N ASP A 44 1.01 -5.38 -7.20
CA ASP A 44 2.31 -5.82 -6.66
C ASP A 44 3.47 -5.46 -7.59
N GLY A 45 4.56 -4.95 -7.01
CA GLY A 45 5.73 -4.50 -7.76
C GLY A 45 6.37 -5.55 -8.66
N ASP A 46 6.38 -6.82 -8.25
CA ASP A 46 6.93 -7.88 -9.09
C ASP A 46 6.00 -8.17 -10.27
N VAL A 47 4.70 -8.21 -10.04
CA VAL A 47 3.69 -8.41 -11.09
C VAL A 47 3.68 -7.24 -12.08
N LEU A 48 3.75 -6.00 -11.59
CA LEU A 48 3.84 -4.85 -12.47
C LEU A 48 5.10 -4.91 -13.35
N ARG A 49 6.21 -5.41 -12.83
CA ARG A 49 7.48 -5.54 -13.57
C ARG A 49 7.48 -6.63 -14.63
N THR A 50 6.52 -7.56 -14.64
CA THR A 50 6.36 -8.50 -15.77
C THR A 50 5.57 -7.89 -16.93
N GLY A 51 4.87 -6.76 -16.71
CA GLY A 51 4.03 -6.12 -17.72
C GLY A 51 4.24 -4.60 -17.77
N LEU A 52 3.40 -3.85 -17.04
CA LEU A 52 3.33 -2.37 -17.07
C LEU A 52 4.69 -1.67 -16.88
N ASN A 53 5.59 -2.27 -16.12
CA ASN A 53 6.92 -1.74 -15.77
C ASN A 53 8.06 -2.65 -16.28
N SER A 54 7.82 -3.46 -17.32
CA SER A 54 8.82 -4.39 -17.88
C SER A 54 10.00 -3.69 -18.56
N ASP A 55 9.81 -2.44 -18.99
CA ASP A 55 10.82 -1.56 -19.56
C ASP A 55 11.67 -0.83 -18.50
N LEU A 56 11.31 -0.92 -17.21
CA LEU A 56 11.94 -0.15 -16.14
C LEU A 56 13.00 -0.97 -15.40
N GLY A 57 14.19 -0.40 -15.24
CA GLY A 57 15.23 -0.94 -14.38
C GLY A 57 15.00 -0.66 -12.88
N PHE A 58 16.12 -0.57 -12.16
CA PHE A 58 16.16 -0.26 -10.72
C PHE A 58 16.98 1.00 -10.43
N SER A 59 17.15 1.89 -11.41
CA SER A 59 17.71 3.23 -11.14
C SER A 59 16.71 4.05 -10.31
N ALA A 60 17.18 5.14 -9.68
CA ALA A 60 16.29 6.07 -8.97
C ALA A 60 15.17 6.60 -9.89
N THR A 61 15.52 6.97 -11.13
CA THR A 61 14.56 7.44 -12.14
C THR A 61 13.54 6.37 -12.53
N ASP A 62 13.98 5.13 -12.75
CA ASP A 62 13.07 4.02 -13.08
C ASP A 62 12.12 3.70 -11.93
N ARG A 63 12.59 3.81 -10.68
CA ARG A 63 11.73 3.65 -9.50
C ARG A 63 10.70 4.76 -9.39
N ALA A 64 11.09 6.01 -9.61
CA ALA A 64 10.18 7.13 -9.64
C ALA A 64 9.10 6.93 -10.72
N GLN A 65 9.49 6.45 -11.91
CA GLN A 65 8.53 6.11 -12.97
C GLN A 65 7.64 4.92 -12.60
N SER A 66 8.17 3.89 -11.94
CA SER A 66 7.39 2.75 -11.46
C SER A 66 6.33 3.18 -10.45
N VAL A 67 6.68 4.04 -9.49
CA VAL A 67 5.75 4.64 -8.52
C VAL A 67 4.71 5.50 -9.24
N ARG A 68 5.14 6.36 -10.18
CA ARG A 68 4.24 7.20 -10.98
C ARG A 68 3.20 6.36 -11.71
N ARG A 69 3.63 5.36 -12.50
CA ARG A 69 2.73 4.48 -13.27
C ARG A 69 1.75 3.73 -12.36
N ALA A 70 2.25 3.13 -11.28
CA ALA A 70 1.40 2.43 -10.32
C ALA A 70 0.37 3.36 -9.68
N SER A 71 0.76 4.60 -9.35
CA SER A 71 -0.16 5.58 -8.76
C SER A 71 -1.26 6.07 -9.71
N GLU A 72 -0.98 6.19 -11.01
CA GLU A 72 -2.02 6.50 -12.01
C GLU A 72 -3.03 5.36 -12.16
N VAL A 73 -2.54 4.12 -12.25
CA VAL A 73 -3.42 2.94 -12.34
C VAL A 73 -4.24 2.79 -11.06
N ALA A 74 -3.63 2.95 -9.90
CA ALA A 74 -4.32 2.89 -8.63
C ALA A 74 -5.41 3.98 -8.50
N ARG A 75 -5.15 5.19 -8.98
CA ARG A 75 -6.17 6.26 -9.02
C ARG A 75 -7.36 5.86 -9.88
N LEU A 76 -7.12 5.37 -11.10
CA LEU A 76 -8.19 4.93 -12.01
C LEU A 76 -9.01 3.77 -11.42
N MET A 77 -8.37 2.82 -10.74
CA MET A 77 -9.06 1.70 -10.08
C MET A 77 -9.90 2.17 -8.90
N VAL A 78 -9.40 3.13 -8.12
CA VAL A 78 -10.16 3.78 -7.05
C VAL A 78 -11.36 4.54 -7.61
N GLU A 79 -11.23 5.19 -8.78
CA GLU A 79 -12.36 5.84 -9.48
C GLU A 79 -13.36 4.83 -10.08
N ALA A 80 -12.89 3.63 -10.41
CA ALA A 80 -13.73 2.49 -10.81
C ALA A 80 -14.32 1.72 -9.61
N GLU A 81 -14.37 2.35 -8.43
CA GLU A 81 -14.94 1.81 -7.19
C GLU A 81 -14.25 0.55 -6.64
N LEU A 82 -12.95 0.36 -6.91
CA LEU A 82 -12.14 -0.72 -6.32
C LEU A 82 -11.27 -0.21 -5.17
N VAL A 83 -11.25 -0.94 -4.05
CA VAL A 83 -10.20 -0.75 -3.04
C VAL A 83 -8.89 -1.28 -3.62
N THR A 84 -7.92 -0.39 -3.79
CA THR A 84 -6.66 -0.72 -4.44
C THR A 84 -5.54 -0.86 -3.42
N LEU A 85 -4.79 -1.97 -3.49
CA LEU A 85 -3.72 -2.32 -2.57
C LEU A 85 -2.40 -2.31 -3.31
N VAL A 86 -1.61 -1.24 -3.19
CA VAL A 86 -0.34 -1.11 -3.92
C VAL A 86 0.81 -1.61 -3.05
N SER A 87 1.55 -2.61 -3.50
CA SER A 87 2.70 -3.17 -2.78
C SER A 87 3.99 -2.86 -3.55
N LEU A 88 4.68 -1.78 -3.16
CA LEU A 88 5.93 -1.35 -3.77
C LEU A 88 6.99 -1.04 -2.72
N VAL A 89 8.28 -1.20 -3.05
CA VAL A 89 9.34 -0.72 -2.17
C VAL A 89 9.22 0.79 -1.99
N SER A 90 9.02 1.55 -3.07
CA SER A 90 8.81 3.01 -3.09
C SER A 90 9.75 3.76 -2.13
N PRO A 91 11.08 3.68 -2.32
CA PRO A 91 12.06 4.07 -1.29
C PRO A 91 12.13 5.57 -1.01
N TYR A 92 11.80 6.42 -1.97
CA TYR A 92 11.96 7.87 -1.85
C TYR A 92 10.67 8.53 -1.37
N ARG A 93 10.75 9.39 -0.34
CA ARG A 93 9.59 10.10 0.21
C ARG A 93 8.90 10.97 -0.83
N ALA A 94 9.68 11.66 -1.66
CA ALA A 94 9.16 12.55 -2.70
C ALA A 94 8.21 11.82 -3.67
N ASP A 95 8.57 10.59 -4.06
CA ASP A 95 7.74 9.79 -4.96
C ASP A 95 6.44 9.32 -4.30
N ARG A 96 6.49 8.95 -3.02
CA ARG A 96 5.30 8.57 -2.24
C ARG A 96 4.37 9.76 -2.00
N LEU A 97 4.93 10.93 -1.74
CA LEU A 97 4.17 12.18 -1.64
C LEU A 97 3.49 12.52 -2.98
N ALA A 98 4.23 12.44 -4.09
CA ALA A 98 3.68 12.66 -5.42
C ALA A 98 2.59 11.64 -5.77
N ALA A 99 2.74 10.38 -5.35
CA ALA A 99 1.68 9.36 -5.49
C ALA A 99 0.43 9.73 -4.67
N ARG A 100 0.58 10.13 -3.40
CA ARG A 100 -0.54 10.58 -2.54
C ARG A 100 -1.31 11.75 -3.17
N GLN A 101 -0.62 12.73 -3.74
CA GLN A 101 -1.22 13.92 -4.34
C GLN A 101 -2.10 13.64 -5.58
N ARG A 102 -2.04 12.44 -6.16
CA ARG A 102 -2.94 12.03 -7.27
C ARG A 102 -4.34 11.68 -6.80
N PHE A 103 -4.54 11.46 -5.52
CA PHE A 103 -5.82 11.03 -4.96
C PHE A 103 -6.54 12.21 -4.31
N ALA A 104 -7.87 12.21 -4.38
CA ALA A 104 -8.67 13.14 -3.59
C ALA A 104 -8.42 12.92 -2.07
N PRO A 105 -8.61 13.96 -1.23
CA PRO A 105 -8.42 13.84 0.22
C PRO A 105 -9.18 12.65 0.81
N GLY A 106 -8.49 11.85 1.63
CA GLY A 106 -9.08 10.66 2.26
C GLY A 106 -9.19 9.42 1.36
N ARG A 107 -8.63 9.43 0.15
CA ARG A 107 -8.62 8.28 -0.79
C ARG A 107 -7.26 7.57 -0.89
N PHE A 108 -6.26 8.01 -0.14
CA PHE A 108 -4.93 7.40 -0.10
C PHE A 108 -4.44 7.27 1.34
N PHE A 109 -3.99 6.07 1.71
CA PHE A 109 -3.46 5.74 3.02
C PHE A 109 -2.10 5.03 2.87
N GLU A 110 -1.04 5.62 3.41
CA GLU A 110 0.30 5.05 3.40
C GLU A 110 0.47 4.06 4.55
N VAL A 111 0.85 2.83 4.20
CA VAL A 111 1.12 1.74 5.14
C VAL A 111 2.61 1.46 5.15
N TYR A 112 3.29 1.90 6.20
CA TYR A 112 4.70 1.61 6.41
C TYR A 112 4.87 0.24 7.06
N VAL A 113 5.36 -0.73 6.28
CA VAL A 113 5.77 -2.04 6.78
C VAL A 113 7.21 -1.93 7.27
N LYS A 114 7.34 -1.64 8.56
CA LYS A 114 8.60 -1.38 9.25
C LYS A 114 9.22 -2.70 9.68
N THR A 115 10.37 -3.01 9.08
CA THR A 115 11.18 -4.19 9.38
C THR A 115 12.62 -3.76 9.34
N ASP A 116 13.42 -4.16 10.33
CA ASP A 116 14.84 -3.87 10.31
C ASP A 116 15.54 -4.62 9.17
N LEU A 117 16.63 -4.04 8.66
CA LEU A 117 17.38 -4.60 7.53
C LEU A 117 17.88 -6.01 7.81
N GLN A 118 18.36 -6.29 9.04
CA GLN A 118 18.90 -7.60 9.40
C GLN A 118 17.83 -8.68 9.26
N THR A 119 16.63 -8.44 9.77
CA THR A 119 15.47 -9.33 9.59
C THR A 119 15.14 -9.53 8.11
N CYS A 120 15.16 -8.46 7.31
CA CYS A 120 14.92 -8.56 5.86
C CYS A 120 15.98 -9.41 5.14
N VAL A 121 17.26 -9.24 5.47
CA VAL A 121 18.39 -10.03 4.95
C VAL A 121 18.27 -11.50 5.38
N THR A 122 17.87 -11.77 6.62
CA THR A 122 17.66 -13.15 7.09
C THR A 122 16.51 -13.84 6.37
N ARG A 123 15.41 -13.13 6.09
CA ARG A 123 14.25 -13.69 5.38
C ARG A 123 14.55 -13.98 3.91
N ASP A 124 15.19 -13.03 3.22
CA ASP A 124 15.56 -13.00 1.79
C ASP A 124 14.84 -14.02 0.88
N PRO A 125 13.49 -14.00 0.79
CA PRO A 125 12.71 -15.07 0.15
C PRO A 125 12.94 -15.17 -1.35
N LYS A 126 13.51 -14.11 -1.95
CA LYS A 126 13.79 -13.99 -3.38
C LYS A 126 15.31 -14.00 -3.68
N GLY A 127 16.15 -14.18 -2.66
CA GLY A 127 17.61 -14.16 -2.83
C GLY A 127 18.18 -12.81 -3.26
N LEU A 128 17.46 -11.71 -3.06
CA LEU A 128 17.86 -10.37 -3.52
C LEU A 128 19.05 -9.85 -2.71
N TYR A 129 19.02 -10.01 -1.39
CA TYR A 129 20.12 -9.54 -0.54
C TYR A 129 21.39 -10.36 -0.78
N ARG A 130 21.26 -11.68 -0.93
CA ARG A 130 22.40 -12.56 -1.30
C ARG A 130 23.04 -12.13 -2.62
N ARG A 131 22.24 -11.80 -3.63
CA ARG A 131 22.70 -11.31 -4.93
C ARG A 131 23.29 -9.90 -4.88
N ALA A 132 22.79 -9.05 -3.98
CA ALA A 132 23.38 -7.73 -3.76
C ALA A 132 24.76 -7.83 -3.09
N MET A 133 24.96 -8.78 -2.17
CA MET A 133 26.26 -9.06 -1.54
C MET A 133 27.32 -9.51 -2.53
N THR A 134 26.93 -10.23 -3.59
CA THR A 134 27.84 -10.67 -4.68
C THR A 134 28.02 -9.61 -5.77
N GLY A 135 27.33 -8.47 -5.70
CA GLY A 135 27.39 -7.40 -6.69
C GLY A 135 26.46 -7.56 -7.90
N ASP A 136 25.65 -8.63 -7.96
CA ASP A 136 24.72 -8.89 -9.06
C ASP A 136 23.53 -7.92 -9.09
N ILE A 137 23.24 -7.28 -7.96
CA ILE A 137 22.22 -6.24 -7.81
C ILE A 137 22.88 -4.98 -7.21
N PRO A 138 23.31 -4.02 -8.05
CA PRO A 138 24.12 -2.89 -7.61
C PRO A 138 23.34 -1.85 -6.79
N ASN A 139 22.01 -1.78 -6.97
CA ASN A 139 21.17 -0.76 -6.37
C ASN A 139 20.07 -1.40 -5.53
N LEU A 140 20.35 -2.32 -4.60
CA LEU A 140 19.31 -2.89 -3.74
C LEU A 140 18.99 -1.92 -2.59
N THR A 141 17.72 -1.51 -2.53
CA THR A 141 17.20 -0.64 -1.46
C THR A 141 17.46 -1.23 -0.08
N GLY A 142 18.02 -0.42 0.82
CA GLY A 142 18.42 -0.81 2.18
C GLY A 142 19.82 -1.42 2.28
N TRP A 143 20.45 -1.79 1.16
CA TRP A 143 21.81 -2.34 1.14
C TRP A 143 22.81 -1.35 0.54
N ASN A 144 22.65 -1.03 -0.74
CA ASN A 144 23.51 -0.15 -1.53
C ASN A 144 22.76 1.03 -2.18
N ASP A 145 21.48 1.20 -1.83
CA ASP A 145 20.61 2.32 -2.21
C ASP A 145 19.70 2.68 -1.03
N PRO A 146 19.39 3.95 -0.74
CA PRO A 146 18.70 4.32 0.49
C PRO A 146 17.22 3.90 0.50
N TYR A 147 16.68 3.74 1.71
CA TYR A 147 15.25 3.73 1.97
C TYR A 147 14.94 4.89 2.90
N GLU A 148 14.14 5.84 2.43
CA GLU A 148 13.69 6.97 3.24
C GLU A 148 12.41 6.58 3.96
N GLU A 149 12.48 6.34 5.27
CA GLU A 149 11.30 6.02 6.08
C GLU A 149 10.23 7.12 5.94
N PRO A 150 8.93 6.77 5.89
CA PRO A 150 7.86 7.76 5.89
C PRO A 150 7.84 8.59 7.19
N ASP A 151 7.74 9.91 7.08
CA ASP A 151 7.69 10.79 8.26
C ASP A 151 6.33 10.75 8.98
N SER A 152 5.25 10.52 8.26
CA SER A 152 3.89 10.51 8.80
C SER A 152 2.99 9.52 8.03
N PRO A 153 3.30 8.21 8.08
CA PRO A 153 2.46 7.21 7.45
C PRO A 153 1.11 7.08 8.19
N ASP A 154 0.05 6.75 7.47
CA ASP A 154 -1.27 6.53 8.05
C ASP A 154 -1.30 5.26 8.93
N PHE A 155 -0.46 4.27 8.59
CA PHE A 155 -0.25 3.06 9.36
C PHE A 155 1.23 2.73 9.49
N VAL A 156 1.64 2.32 10.69
CA VAL A 156 2.92 1.63 10.92
C VAL A 156 2.64 0.19 11.33
N VAL A 157 3.25 -0.75 10.61
CA VAL A 157 3.22 -2.18 10.90
C VAL A 157 4.63 -2.64 11.18
N GLU A 158 4.97 -2.80 12.45
CA GLU A 158 6.28 -3.29 12.87
C GLU A 158 6.32 -4.81 12.79
N THR A 159 7.19 -5.37 11.96
CA THR A 159 7.41 -6.83 11.89
C THR A 159 8.79 -7.18 12.44
N PRO A 160 8.96 -8.28 13.18
CA PRO A 160 7.98 -9.36 13.42
C PRO A 160 7.02 -9.12 14.60
N ALA A 161 7.10 -7.98 15.30
CA ALA A 161 6.31 -7.72 16.50
C ALA A 161 4.79 -7.78 16.28
N THR A 162 4.32 -7.35 15.10
CA THR A 162 2.92 -7.42 14.67
C THR A 162 2.74 -8.55 13.68
N THR A 163 1.80 -9.45 13.93
CA THR A 163 1.45 -10.51 12.99
C THR A 163 0.71 -9.95 11.78
N VAL A 164 0.80 -10.65 10.64
CA VAL A 164 0.10 -10.27 9.41
C VAL A 164 -1.42 -10.20 9.64
N GLU A 165 -1.99 -11.14 10.39
CA GLU A 165 -3.42 -11.16 10.68
C GLU A 165 -3.87 -9.90 11.43
N VAL A 166 -3.17 -9.55 12.52
CA VAL A 166 -3.51 -8.37 13.33
C VAL A 166 -3.36 -7.09 12.50
N ALA A 167 -2.28 -6.97 11.71
CA ALA A 167 -2.08 -5.82 10.84
C ALA A 167 -3.17 -5.71 9.77
N ALA A 168 -3.53 -6.83 9.13
CA ALA A 168 -4.54 -6.85 8.08
C ALA A 168 -5.93 -6.49 8.64
N GLN A 169 -6.31 -7.05 9.79
CA GLN A 169 -7.56 -6.72 10.47
C GLN A 169 -7.66 -5.24 10.82
N ARG A 170 -6.56 -4.60 11.28
CA ARG A 170 -6.54 -3.15 11.55
C ARG A 170 -6.84 -2.33 10.30
N ILE A 171 -6.24 -2.68 9.17
CA ILE A 171 -6.44 -1.98 7.88
C ILE A 171 -7.87 -2.18 7.37
N VAL A 172 -8.38 -3.42 7.40
CA VAL A 172 -9.76 -3.71 6.99
C VAL A 172 -10.76 -3.04 7.92
N HIS A 173 -10.55 -3.06 9.23
CA HIS A 173 -11.40 -2.37 10.19
C HIS A 173 -11.45 -0.87 9.92
N HIS A 174 -10.31 -0.24 9.62
CA HIS A 174 -10.27 1.17 9.23
C HIS A 174 -11.09 1.47 7.97
N PHE A 175 -11.12 0.55 6.99
CA PHE A 175 -11.97 0.68 5.81
C PHE A 175 -13.46 0.56 6.16
N LEU A 176 -13.82 -0.46 6.95
CA LEU A 176 -15.22 -0.76 7.29
C LEU A 176 -15.84 0.28 8.24
N GLN A 177 -15.07 0.84 9.16
CA GLN A 177 -15.51 1.90 10.08
C GLN A 177 -15.36 3.29 9.44
N GLY A 178 -15.91 3.48 8.23
CA GLY A 178 -15.85 4.76 7.53
C GLY A 178 -16.52 5.92 8.27
N ALA A 179 -16.72 7.06 7.61
CA ALA A 179 -17.30 8.21 8.30
C ALA A 179 -18.69 7.86 8.89
N PRO A 180 -19.05 8.40 10.07
CA PRO A 180 -20.38 8.21 10.62
C PRO A 180 -21.42 8.71 9.62
N VAL A 181 -22.47 7.91 9.39
CA VAL A 181 -23.61 8.35 8.58
C VAL A 181 -24.25 9.52 9.29
N ARG A 182 -24.24 10.71 8.68
CA ARG A 182 -25.16 11.76 9.13
C ARG A 182 -26.57 11.28 8.81
N PRO A 183 -27.49 11.19 9.80
CA PRO A 183 -28.86 10.83 9.50
C PRO A 183 -29.41 11.82 8.48
N VAL A 184 -29.93 11.29 7.37
CA VAL A 184 -30.65 12.09 6.39
C VAL A 184 -31.92 12.58 7.07
N VAL A 185 -31.90 13.81 7.56
CA VAL A 185 -33.12 14.48 8.04
C VAL A 185 -33.91 14.81 6.78
N HIS A 186 -34.90 13.99 6.46
CA HIS A 186 -35.90 14.39 5.47
C HIS A 186 -36.61 15.62 6.03
N PRO A 187 -36.64 16.76 5.30
CA PRO A 187 -37.45 17.89 5.71
C PRO A 187 -38.88 17.40 5.80
N SER A 188 -39.44 17.44 7.00
CA SER A 188 -40.81 17.02 7.29
C SER A 188 -41.72 17.80 6.34
N SER A 189 -42.46 17.09 5.49
CA SER A 189 -43.55 17.65 4.70
C SER A 189 -44.65 18.09 5.65
N GLN A 190 -44.50 19.26 6.26
CA GLN A 190 -45.61 20.05 6.77
C GLN A 190 -46.23 20.76 5.58
N LEU A 191 -47.24 20.13 4.98
CA LEU A 191 -48.31 20.86 4.31
C LEU A 191 -49.62 20.20 4.72
N THR A 192 -50.32 20.94 5.58
CA THR A 192 -51.75 20.90 5.90
C THR A 192 -52.63 20.82 4.67
#